data_AF-A0A2E8M6T5-F1
#
_entry.id   AF-A0A2E8M6T5-F1
#
_cell.length_a   1.000
_cell.length_b   1.000
_cell.length_c   1.000
_cell.angle_alpha   90.00
_cell.angle_beta   90.00
_cell.angle_gamma   90.00
#
_symmetry.space_group_name_H-M   'P 1'
#
loop_
_entity.id
_entity.type
_entity.pdbx_description
1 polymer ?
#
loop_
_entity_poly.entity_id
_entity_poly.type
_entity_poly.pdbx_seq_one_letter_code
_entity_poly.pdbx_strand_id
1 'polypeptide(L)'
;MVRSFLDGRFENTAFCLLAPDGETRLSGTGRSPSQGLRQGRGARGPGRGRGENGVVEAMEQVAKKFRPRGSKEGAVLQDFHSFRQGLNVASGDQRLLIFVVAAEDDRKRLRTDLRGLMSDKEIIGKFHADFAEEKPDSDWRDTVKGERGKTGIFVIRADAFGQTGNVVDQLPVDVTAEELKKALLEANTSFAKTEKRKVYSEHVAAGRRARVYFENGVPYGEDRDGDGEIDHRGGRGDRGGRGAGPEADERRGPPSGRRGGPPRGNRRPGQPPQRPRIRPGGTE
;
A
#
# COMPACT_ATOMS: atom_id res chain seq x y z
N MET A 1 18.60 7.16 11.31
CA MET A 1 18.17 5.77 11.53
C MET A 1 17.64 5.10 10.26
N VAL A 2 16.58 5.58 9.60
CA VAL A 2 16.06 4.91 8.38
C VAL A 2 17.08 4.86 7.23
N ARG A 3 17.80 5.95 6.98
CA ARG A 3 18.86 6.01 5.96
C ARG A 3 19.98 4.99 6.18
N SER A 4 20.40 4.74 7.42
CA SER A 4 21.40 3.70 7.71
C SER A 4 20.88 2.29 7.47
N PHE A 5 19.55 2.11 7.47
CA PHE A 5 18.93 0.85 7.08
C PHE A 5 18.80 0.68 5.55
N LEU A 6 18.77 1.79 4.81
CA LEU A 6 18.54 1.85 3.36
C LEU A 6 19.77 2.26 2.55
N ASP A 7 20.98 2.10 3.10
CA ASP A 7 22.25 2.45 2.46
C ASP A 7 22.29 3.91 1.98
N GLY A 8 21.79 4.83 2.80
CA GLY A 8 21.74 6.27 2.54
C GLY A 8 20.47 6.75 1.84
N ARG A 9 19.77 5.85 1.12
CA ARG A 9 18.61 6.17 0.27
C ARG A 9 17.33 6.34 1.08
N PHE A 10 16.37 7.07 0.53
CA PHE A 10 15.01 7.16 1.07
C PHE A 10 13.98 6.90 -0.04
N GLU A 11 13.44 5.69 -0.05
CA GLU A 11 12.42 5.27 -1.02
C GLU A 11 11.01 5.43 -0.40
N ASN A 12 9.98 5.61 -1.24
CA ASN A 12 8.58 5.79 -0.81
C ASN A 12 8.03 4.65 0.05
N THR A 13 8.66 3.48 0.02
CA THR A 13 8.31 2.36 0.89
C THR A 13 9.55 1.54 1.18
N ALA A 14 9.79 1.28 2.45
CA ALA A 14 10.85 0.44 2.94
C ALA A 14 10.30 -0.60 3.92
N PHE A 15 10.81 -1.82 3.80
CA PHE A 15 10.56 -2.93 4.70
C PHE A 15 11.89 -3.42 5.22
N CYS A 16 11.97 -3.57 6.54
CA CYS A 16 13.06 -4.18 7.27
C CYS A 16 12.51 -4.73 8.58
N LEU A 17 12.97 -5.90 9.02
CA LEU A 17 12.72 -6.41 10.37
C LEU A 17 13.91 -6.06 11.25
N LEU A 18 13.61 -5.52 12.44
CA LEU A 18 14.57 -5.27 13.51
C LEU A 18 14.25 -6.18 14.68
N ALA A 19 15.25 -6.49 15.50
CA ALA A 19 15.06 -7.19 16.76
C ALA A 19 14.36 -6.26 17.78
N PRO A 20 13.88 -6.81 18.92
CA PRO A 20 13.22 -6.00 19.95
C PRO A 20 14.08 -4.88 20.56
N ASP A 21 15.39 -4.88 20.30
CA ASP A 21 16.30 -3.78 20.67
C ASP A 21 16.16 -2.54 19.77
N GLY A 22 15.49 -2.65 18.61
CA GLY A 22 15.37 -1.57 17.64
C GLY A 22 16.64 -1.29 16.83
N GLU A 23 17.68 -2.10 16.99
CA GLU A 23 19.01 -1.87 16.41
C GLU A 23 19.45 -3.03 15.51
N THR A 24 19.26 -4.27 15.97
CA THR A 24 19.76 -5.45 15.27
C THR A 24 18.87 -5.79 14.07
N ARG A 25 19.45 -5.79 12.87
CA ARG A 25 18.74 -6.12 11.62
C ARG A 25 18.49 -7.63 11.49
N LEU A 26 17.24 -8.03 11.29
CA LEU A 26 16.81 -9.44 11.16
C LEU A 26 16.47 -9.86 9.74
N SER A 27 16.37 -8.92 8.80
CA SER A 27 16.10 -9.18 7.38
C SER A 27 16.97 -8.31 6.47
N GLY A 28 16.95 -8.58 5.17
CA GLY A 28 17.38 -7.59 4.19
C GLY A 28 16.40 -6.41 4.14
N THR A 29 16.69 -5.44 3.29
CA THR A 29 15.78 -4.33 2.99
C THR A 29 15.14 -4.48 1.61
N GLY A 30 13.95 -3.92 1.45
CA GLY A 30 13.24 -3.88 0.18
C GLY A 30 11.92 -3.12 0.30
N ARG A 31 11.13 -3.09 -0.76
CA ARG A 31 9.85 -2.36 -0.79
C ARG A 31 8.66 -3.17 -0.26
N SER A 32 8.89 -4.43 0.12
CA SER A 32 7.85 -5.32 0.62
C SER A 32 8.44 -6.38 1.55
N PRO A 33 7.62 -7.02 2.40
CA PRO A 33 8.05 -8.17 3.19
C PRO A 33 8.70 -9.26 2.33
N SER A 34 8.14 -9.54 1.16
CA SER A 34 8.72 -10.51 0.22
C SER A 34 10.09 -10.11 -0.35
N GLN A 35 10.42 -8.81 -0.40
CA GLN A 35 11.74 -8.33 -0.82
C GLN A 35 12.75 -8.30 0.32
N GLY A 36 12.35 -7.87 1.52
CA GLY A 36 13.27 -7.88 2.68
C GLY A 36 13.52 -9.27 3.24
N LEU A 37 12.54 -10.17 3.14
CA LEU A 37 12.63 -11.59 3.52
C LEU A 37 13.03 -12.48 2.34
N ARG A 38 13.28 -11.89 1.16
CA ARG A 38 13.67 -12.63 -0.04
C ARG A 38 14.95 -13.41 0.26
N GLN A 39 14.95 -14.68 -0.13
CA GLN A 39 16.19 -15.45 -0.21
C GLN A 39 17.12 -14.74 -1.19
N GLY A 40 18.31 -14.39 -0.73
CA GLY A 40 19.26 -13.63 -1.51
C GLY A 40 19.66 -14.31 -2.82
N ARG A 41 20.17 -13.52 -3.76
CA ARG A 41 21.36 -13.94 -4.51
C ARG A 41 22.51 -13.94 -3.50
N GLY A 42 22.67 -15.04 -2.78
CA GLY A 42 23.62 -15.18 -1.68
C GLY A 42 22.97 -15.87 -0.50
N ALA A 43 23.42 -17.09 -0.22
CA ALA A 43 22.82 -18.05 0.72
C ALA A 43 22.70 -17.51 2.16
N ARG A 44 21.66 -18.00 2.89
CA ARG A 44 21.38 -17.90 4.35
C ARG A 44 20.12 -17.11 4.77
N GLY A 45 19.07 -17.08 3.94
CA GLY A 45 17.74 -16.61 4.37
C GLY A 45 16.80 -17.78 4.76
N PRO A 46 15.98 -17.67 5.82
CA PRO A 46 15.08 -18.74 6.30
C PRO A 46 13.95 -19.14 5.33
N GLY A 47 13.70 -18.36 4.27
CA GLY A 47 12.50 -18.50 3.42
C GLY A 47 12.55 -19.51 2.26
N ARG A 48 13.65 -20.28 2.08
CA ARG A 48 13.83 -21.43 1.15
C ARG A 48 12.70 -21.80 0.14
N GLY A 49 12.59 -21.23 -1.06
CA GLY A 49 11.73 -21.74 -2.16
C GLY A 49 10.20 -21.71 -1.99
N ARG A 50 9.63 -20.93 -1.07
CA ARG A 50 8.17 -20.91 -0.84
C ARG A 50 7.48 -19.69 -1.49
N GLY A 51 6.25 -19.89 -1.98
CA GLY A 51 5.38 -18.85 -2.57
C GLY A 51 4.92 -17.81 -1.54
N GLU A 52 3.75 -17.18 -1.70
CA GLU A 52 3.25 -16.16 -0.75
C GLU A 52 3.22 -16.65 0.72
N ASN A 53 2.95 -17.94 0.94
CA ASN A 53 3.02 -18.60 2.25
C ASN A 53 4.42 -18.54 2.90
N GLY A 54 5.48 -18.40 2.10
CA GLY A 54 6.86 -18.32 2.57
C GLY A 54 7.17 -17.06 3.38
N VAL A 55 6.43 -15.95 3.15
CA VAL A 55 6.60 -14.72 3.93
C VAL A 55 6.09 -14.91 5.36
N VAL A 56 4.88 -15.46 5.52
CA VAL A 56 4.27 -15.71 6.83
C VAL A 56 5.15 -16.67 7.64
N GLU A 57 5.53 -17.79 7.04
CA GLU A 57 6.40 -18.75 7.72
C GLU A 57 7.78 -18.19 8.07
N ALA A 58 8.37 -17.36 7.21
CA ALA A 58 9.64 -16.69 7.52
C ALA A 58 9.50 -15.73 8.70
N MET A 59 8.39 -14.98 8.76
CA MET A 59 8.08 -14.11 9.90
C MET A 59 7.86 -14.93 11.19
N GLU A 60 7.15 -16.07 11.11
CA GLU A 60 6.98 -16.98 12.24
C GLU A 60 8.32 -17.55 12.74
N GLN A 61 9.20 -17.94 11.83
CA GLN A 61 10.54 -18.44 12.20
C GLN A 61 11.39 -17.37 12.88
N VAL A 62 11.27 -16.11 12.44
CA VAL A 62 11.91 -14.99 13.11
C VAL A 62 11.30 -14.77 14.49
N ALA A 63 9.97 -14.74 14.59
CA ALA A 63 9.25 -14.53 15.85
C ALA A 63 9.57 -15.59 16.91
N LYS A 64 9.72 -16.86 16.52
CA LYS A 64 10.10 -17.97 17.42
C LYS A 64 11.42 -17.77 18.16
N LYS A 65 12.30 -16.89 17.67
CA LYS A 65 13.59 -16.58 18.31
C LYS A 65 13.44 -15.65 19.52
N PHE A 66 12.27 -15.03 19.70
CA PHE A 66 12.04 -14.02 20.72
C PHE A 66 10.89 -14.45 21.62
N ARG A 67 11.05 -14.21 22.93
CA ARG A 67 9.95 -14.39 23.88
C ARG A 67 9.01 -13.19 23.76
N PRO A 68 7.69 -13.40 23.63
CA PRO A 68 6.73 -12.30 23.67
C PRO A 68 6.90 -11.50 24.97
N ARG A 69 7.12 -10.19 24.82
CA ARG A 69 7.12 -9.21 25.91
C ARG A 69 6.02 -8.21 25.58
N GLY A 70 4.84 -8.37 26.16
CA GLY A 70 3.71 -7.48 25.89
C GLY A 70 2.56 -7.69 26.87
N SER A 71 1.85 -6.62 27.21
CA SER A 71 0.60 -6.67 27.96
C SER A 71 -0.54 -7.16 27.06
N LYS A 72 -1.60 -7.71 27.66
CA LYS A 72 -2.81 -8.18 26.95
C LYS A 72 -3.71 -7.03 26.49
N GLU A 73 -3.21 -5.80 26.40
CA GLU A 73 -4.02 -4.60 26.16
C GLU A 73 -4.57 -4.49 24.73
N GLY A 74 -4.47 -5.54 23.91
CA GLY A 74 -5.01 -5.58 22.56
C GLY A 74 -4.19 -4.76 21.56
N ALA A 75 -4.77 -4.58 20.38
CA ALA A 75 -4.15 -3.93 19.23
C ALA A 75 -3.79 -2.47 19.55
N VAL A 76 -2.75 -1.97 18.89
CA VAL A 76 -2.59 -0.51 18.71
C VAL A 76 -3.55 -0.12 17.60
N LEU A 77 -4.51 0.75 17.92
CA LEU A 77 -5.45 1.25 16.92
C LEU A 77 -4.75 2.27 16.03
N GLN A 78 -5.14 2.31 14.75
CA GLN A 78 -4.73 3.40 13.89
C GLN A 78 -5.28 4.73 14.42
N ASP A 79 -4.55 5.79 14.15
CA ASP A 79 -4.88 7.16 14.48
C ASP A 79 -4.34 7.99 13.31
N PHE A 80 -5.20 8.31 12.35
CA PHE A 80 -4.76 9.02 11.16
C PHE A 80 -4.67 10.51 11.48
N HIS A 81 -3.88 11.25 10.69
CA HIS A 81 -3.73 12.69 10.92
C HIS A 81 -5.02 13.48 10.60
N SER A 82 -5.87 12.92 9.74
CA SER A 82 -7.20 13.45 9.44
C SER A 82 -8.09 12.35 8.89
N PHE A 83 -9.40 12.57 9.00
CA PHE A 83 -10.46 11.78 8.39
C PHE A 83 -10.21 11.55 6.91
N ARG A 84 -9.79 12.58 6.18
CA ARG A 84 -9.47 12.49 4.74
C ARG A 84 -8.37 11.46 4.47
N GLN A 85 -7.35 11.40 5.32
CA GLN A 85 -6.30 10.40 5.22
C GLN A 85 -6.81 9.00 5.56
N GLY A 86 -7.56 8.86 6.66
CA GLY A 86 -8.15 7.57 7.04
C GLY A 86 -9.05 6.99 5.94
N LEU A 87 -9.87 7.84 5.31
CA LEU A 87 -10.74 7.46 4.20
C LEU A 87 -9.96 7.03 2.94
N ASN A 88 -8.87 7.73 2.63
CA ASN A 88 -8.00 7.38 1.52
C ASN A 88 -7.30 6.03 1.74
N VAL A 89 -6.77 5.80 2.94
CA VAL A 89 -6.14 4.53 3.32
C VAL A 89 -7.16 3.39 3.30
N ALA A 90 -8.37 3.60 3.82
CA ALA A 90 -9.46 2.63 3.75
C ALA A 90 -9.83 2.24 2.31
N SER A 91 -9.88 3.22 1.40
CA SER A 91 -10.05 2.94 -0.02
C SER A 91 -8.88 2.14 -0.60
N GLY A 92 -7.64 2.54 -0.32
CA GLY A 92 -6.43 1.89 -0.82
C GLY A 92 -6.35 0.41 -0.43
N ASP A 93 -6.62 0.11 0.83
CA ASP A 93 -6.59 -1.24 1.37
C ASP A 93 -7.87 -2.05 1.07
N GLN A 94 -8.90 -1.39 0.53
CA GLN A 94 -10.24 -1.94 0.34
C GLN A 94 -10.80 -2.52 1.64
N ARG A 95 -10.88 -1.66 2.66
CA ARG A 95 -11.42 -1.96 3.99
C ARG A 95 -12.46 -0.91 4.37
N LEU A 96 -13.35 -1.26 5.29
CA LEU A 96 -14.25 -0.30 5.91
C LEU A 96 -13.49 0.54 6.96
N LEU A 97 -13.84 1.81 7.06
CA LEU A 97 -13.34 2.72 8.10
C LEU A 97 -14.36 2.80 9.24
N ILE A 98 -13.91 2.54 10.47
CA ILE A 98 -14.66 2.82 11.69
C ILE A 98 -14.23 4.21 12.15
N PHE A 99 -15.11 5.20 12.04
CA PHE A 99 -14.85 6.56 12.47
C PHE A 99 -15.67 6.91 13.70
N VAL A 100 -14.99 7.23 14.80
CA VAL A 100 -15.62 7.50 16.10
C VAL A 100 -15.71 9.02 16.32
N VAL A 101 -16.94 9.52 16.43
CA VAL A 101 -17.22 10.92 16.81
C VAL A 101 -17.91 10.91 18.16
N ALA A 102 -17.18 11.29 19.21
CA ALA A 102 -17.66 11.24 20.58
C ALA A 102 -17.00 12.29 21.48
N ALA A 103 -17.63 12.59 22.61
CA ALA A 103 -17.00 13.39 23.67
C ALA A 103 -15.71 12.70 24.17
N GLU A 104 -14.81 13.46 24.81
CA GLU A 104 -13.47 12.97 25.17
C GLU A 104 -13.49 11.67 26.00
N ASP A 105 -14.36 11.60 27.02
CA ASP A 105 -14.45 10.44 27.92
C ASP A 105 -15.02 9.21 27.19
N ASP A 106 -16.07 9.40 26.39
CA ASP A 106 -16.63 8.33 25.54
C ASP A 106 -15.61 7.84 24.52
N ARG A 107 -14.83 8.75 23.94
CA ARG A 107 -13.79 8.43 22.97
C ARG A 107 -12.68 7.59 23.60
N LYS A 108 -12.24 7.91 24.82
CA LYS A 108 -11.27 7.13 25.60
C LYS A 108 -11.78 5.72 25.91
N ARG A 109 -13.06 5.59 26.32
CA ARG A 109 -13.71 4.30 26.54
C ARG A 109 -13.76 3.48 25.25
N LEU A 110 -14.34 4.03 24.19
CA LEU A 110 -14.49 3.36 22.89
C LEU A 110 -13.13 2.99 22.28
N ARG A 111 -12.09 3.80 22.51
CA ARG A 111 -10.73 3.46 22.13
C ARG A 111 -10.25 2.18 22.81
N THR A 112 -10.53 2.02 24.10
CA THR A 112 -10.16 0.80 24.84
C THR A 112 -10.96 -0.41 24.34
N ASP A 113 -12.27 -0.27 24.15
CA ASP A 113 -13.14 -1.36 23.69
C ASP A 113 -12.75 -1.83 22.28
N LEU A 114 -12.48 -0.88 21.38
CA LEU A 114 -12.02 -1.18 20.02
C LEU A 114 -10.66 -1.88 20.00
N ARG A 115 -9.74 -1.65 20.98
CA ARG A 115 -8.48 -2.41 21.04
C ARG A 115 -8.73 -3.90 21.24
N GLY A 116 -9.67 -4.25 22.12
CA GLY A 116 -10.09 -5.63 22.33
C GLY A 116 -10.70 -6.21 21.06
N LEU A 117 -11.64 -5.49 20.46
CA LEU A 117 -12.35 -5.94 19.27
C LEU A 117 -11.44 -6.08 18.05
N MET A 118 -10.53 -5.15 17.82
CA MET A 118 -9.58 -5.19 16.70
C MET A 118 -8.50 -6.27 16.87
N SER A 119 -8.41 -6.87 18.05
CA SER A 119 -7.58 -8.06 18.32
C SER A 119 -8.34 -9.38 18.17
N ASP A 120 -9.66 -9.33 18.04
CA ASP A 120 -10.49 -10.52 17.87
C ASP A 120 -10.16 -11.21 16.54
N LYS A 121 -10.08 -12.54 16.56
CA LYS A 121 -9.68 -13.35 15.40
C LYS A 121 -10.60 -13.17 14.19
N GLU A 122 -11.85 -12.81 14.42
CA GLU A 122 -12.84 -12.58 13.38
C GLU A 122 -12.81 -11.15 12.84
N ILE A 123 -12.17 -10.20 13.53
CA ILE A 123 -12.15 -8.78 13.15
C ILE A 123 -10.77 -8.35 12.65
N ILE A 124 -9.70 -8.91 13.19
CA ILE A 124 -8.33 -8.49 12.93
C ILE A 124 -8.04 -8.36 11.42
N GLY A 125 -7.59 -7.17 11.02
CA GLY A 125 -7.23 -6.87 9.64
C GLY A 125 -8.39 -6.63 8.66
N LYS A 126 -9.64 -6.54 9.13
CA LYS A 126 -10.81 -6.24 8.28
C LYS A 126 -11.19 -4.76 8.19
N PHE A 127 -10.83 -3.98 9.21
CA PHE A 127 -11.19 -2.57 9.34
C PHE A 127 -9.96 -1.70 9.59
N HIS A 128 -10.12 -0.41 9.34
CA HIS A 128 -9.32 0.64 9.97
C HIS A 128 -10.19 1.32 11.03
N ALA A 129 -9.57 1.78 12.12
CA ALA A 129 -10.23 2.60 13.13
C ALA A 129 -9.61 4.00 13.14
N ASP A 130 -10.42 5.02 13.38
CA ASP A 130 -9.99 6.39 13.49
C ASP A 130 -10.93 7.18 14.40
N PHE A 131 -10.41 8.22 15.05
CA PHE A 131 -11.13 8.96 16.08
C PHE A 131 -11.13 10.44 15.73
N ALA A 132 -12.31 11.04 15.65
CA ALA A 132 -12.45 12.43 15.23
C ALA A 132 -11.66 13.38 16.14
N GLU A 133 -10.89 14.26 15.53
CA GLU A 133 -10.28 15.42 16.15
C GLU A 133 -11.01 16.71 15.75
N GLU A 134 -11.14 17.64 16.69
CA GLU A 134 -12.02 18.81 16.52
C GLU A 134 -11.64 19.71 15.33
N LYS A 135 -10.34 19.88 15.07
CA LYS A 135 -9.84 20.75 14.01
C LYS A 135 -9.68 20.07 12.65
N PRO A 136 -8.91 18.96 12.51
CA PRO A 136 -8.65 18.40 11.19
C PRO A 136 -9.89 17.72 10.59
N ASP A 137 -10.91 17.40 11.40
CA ASP A 137 -12.07 16.64 10.96
C ASP A 137 -13.39 17.42 11.02
N SER A 138 -13.37 18.74 11.25
CA SER A 138 -14.62 19.52 11.40
C SER A 138 -15.61 19.32 10.25
N ASP A 139 -15.09 19.11 9.04
CA ASP A 139 -15.85 19.09 7.78
C ASP A 139 -16.03 17.66 7.23
N TRP A 140 -15.75 16.62 8.02
CA TRP A 140 -15.79 15.23 7.56
C TRP A 140 -17.14 14.85 6.91
N ARG A 141 -18.24 15.42 7.41
CA ARG A 141 -19.61 15.20 6.95
C ARG A 141 -19.84 15.62 5.51
N ASP A 142 -19.12 16.63 5.03
CA ASP A 142 -19.26 17.14 3.67
C ASP A 142 -18.79 16.10 2.63
N THR A 143 -17.98 15.14 3.06
CA THR A 143 -17.41 14.10 2.22
C THR A 143 -18.10 12.75 2.37
N VAL A 144 -19.06 12.62 3.29
CA VAL A 144 -19.73 11.35 3.59
C VAL A 144 -21.24 11.46 3.46
N LYS A 145 -21.85 10.54 2.71
CA LYS A 145 -23.31 10.46 2.58
C LYS A 145 -23.90 9.44 3.56
N GLY A 146 -25.15 9.68 3.95
CA GLY A 146 -25.94 8.71 4.73
C GLY A 146 -25.72 8.77 6.24
N GLU A 147 -24.91 9.70 6.74
CA GLU A 147 -24.80 9.98 8.17
C GLU A 147 -26.14 10.49 8.75
N ARG A 148 -26.43 10.05 9.98
CA ARG A 148 -27.62 10.45 10.73
C ARG A 148 -27.25 10.88 12.16
N GLY A 149 -26.82 12.12 12.35
CA GLY A 149 -26.59 12.72 13.67
C GLY A 149 -25.14 13.05 13.98
N LYS A 150 -24.92 13.84 15.04
CA LYS A 150 -23.64 14.51 15.35
C LYS A 150 -22.58 13.62 16.01
N THR A 151 -23.01 12.56 16.67
CA THR A 151 -22.20 11.74 17.56
C THR A 151 -22.51 10.27 17.31
N GLY A 152 -21.50 9.40 17.37
CA GLY A 152 -21.66 7.96 17.17
C GLY A 152 -20.42 7.30 16.60
N ILE A 153 -20.57 6.01 16.32
CA ILE A 153 -19.60 5.19 15.61
C ILE A 153 -20.11 5.00 14.19
N PHE A 154 -19.35 5.47 13.21
CA PHE A 154 -19.72 5.41 11.80
C PHE A 154 -18.89 4.34 11.10
N VAL A 155 -19.56 3.38 10.47
CA VAL A 155 -18.91 2.41 9.58
C VAL A 155 -19.02 2.94 8.16
N ILE A 156 -17.90 3.30 7.57
CA ILE A 156 -17.84 4.06 6.32
C ILE A 156 -17.18 3.22 5.23
N ARG A 157 -17.86 3.12 4.09
CA ARG A 157 -17.29 2.62 2.84
C ARG A 157 -16.78 3.80 2.03
N ALA A 158 -15.46 3.85 1.83
CA ALA A 158 -14.84 4.82 0.95
C ALA A 158 -15.24 4.58 -0.53
N ASP A 159 -15.24 5.65 -1.32
CA ASP A 159 -15.35 5.55 -2.77
C ASP A 159 -14.07 4.94 -3.37
N ALA A 160 -14.06 4.78 -4.70
CA ALA A 160 -12.97 4.14 -5.41
C ALA A 160 -11.60 4.80 -5.18
N PHE A 161 -11.54 6.10 -4.88
CA PHE A 161 -10.31 6.87 -4.71
C PHE A 161 -10.15 7.48 -3.29
N GLY A 162 -11.04 7.12 -2.38
CA GLY A 162 -11.09 7.61 -1.00
C GLY A 162 -11.20 9.13 -0.89
N GLN A 163 -11.95 9.76 -1.80
CA GLN A 163 -12.24 11.19 -1.74
C GLN A 163 -13.54 11.45 -0.98
N THR A 164 -14.52 10.57 -1.18
CA THR A 164 -15.82 10.58 -0.50
C THR A 164 -16.15 9.20 0.06
N GLY A 165 -17.18 9.11 0.90
CA GLY A 165 -17.64 7.87 1.49
C GLY A 165 -19.15 7.78 1.65
N ASN A 166 -19.63 6.58 1.98
CA ASN A 166 -21.00 6.35 2.40
C ASN A 166 -21.01 5.62 3.74
N VAL A 167 -21.82 6.09 4.67
CA VAL A 167 -22.11 5.37 5.92
C VAL A 167 -22.90 4.10 5.55
N VAL A 168 -22.33 2.94 5.87
CA VAL A 168 -22.98 1.64 5.68
C VAL A 168 -23.64 1.16 6.98
N ASP A 169 -23.17 1.65 8.11
CA ASP A 169 -23.79 1.42 9.42
C ASP A 169 -23.44 2.55 10.39
N GLN A 170 -24.32 2.79 11.36
CA GLN A 170 -24.12 3.81 12.39
C GLN A 170 -24.65 3.32 13.73
N LEU A 171 -23.78 3.36 14.74
CA LEU A 171 -24.08 2.89 16.09
C LEU A 171 -23.97 4.04 17.10
N PRO A 172 -24.76 4.03 18.19
CA PRO A 172 -24.63 5.01 19.25
C PRO A 172 -23.36 4.77 20.08
N VAL A 173 -22.94 5.77 20.85
CA VAL A 173 -21.67 5.72 21.62
C VAL A 173 -21.72 4.77 22.83
N ASP A 174 -22.90 4.41 23.29
CA ASP A 174 -23.18 3.51 24.41
C ASP A 174 -23.42 2.05 23.97
N VAL A 175 -23.20 1.74 22.68
CA VAL A 175 -23.31 0.38 22.15
C VAL A 175 -22.38 -0.59 22.89
N THR A 176 -22.85 -1.81 23.12
CA THR A 176 -22.01 -2.84 23.74
C THR A 176 -20.98 -3.41 22.76
N ALA A 177 -19.89 -3.97 23.28
CA ALA A 177 -18.84 -4.57 22.45
C ALA A 177 -19.35 -5.72 21.56
N GLU A 178 -20.30 -6.53 22.07
CA GLU A 178 -20.91 -7.64 21.32
C GLU A 178 -21.81 -7.15 20.18
N GLU A 179 -22.62 -6.12 20.43
CA GLU A 179 -23.45 -5.49 19.39
C GLU A 179 -22.57 -4.83 18.32
N LEU A 180 -21.52 -4.13 18.73
CA LEU A 180 -20.55 -3.53 17.82
C LEU A 180 -19.86 -4.61 16.98
N LYS A 181 -19.40 -5.71 17.58
CA LYS A 181 -18.79 -6.84 16.87
C LYS A 181 -19.74 -7.38 15.80
N LYS A 182 -21.00 -7.63 16.16
CA LYS A 182 -22.02 -8.16 15.25
C LYS A 182 -22.24 -7.23 14.06
N ALA A 183 -22.46 -5.95 14.33
CA ALA A 183 -22.67 -4.92 13.30
C ALA A 183 -21.49 -4.82 12.32
N LEU A 184 -20.26 -4.81 12.85
CA LEU A 184 -19.05 -4.81 12.02
C LEU A 184 -18.98 -6.06 11.12
N LEU A 185 -19.20 -7.25 11.66
CA LEU A 185 -19.15 -8.50 10.88
C LEU A 185 -20.21 -8.52 9.77
N GLU A 186 -21.42 -8.03 10.04
CA GLU A 186 -22.49 -7.90 9.05
C GLU A 186 -22.10 -6.90 7.95
N ALA A 187 -21.63 -5.71 8.32
CA ALA A 187 -21.17 -4.69 7.38
C ALA A 187 -20.03 -5.19 6.49
N ASN A 188 -19.01 -5.84 7.07
CA ASN A 188 -17.90 -6.41 6.32
C ASN A 188 -18.32 -7.56 5.42
N THR A 189 -19.29 -8.39 5.84
CA THR A 189 -19.83 -9.46 4.98
C THR A 189 -20.51 -8.88 3.73
N SER A 190 -21.28 -7.81 3.88
CA SER A 190 -21.90 -7.09 2.76
C SER A 190 -20.84 -6.43 1.87
N PHE A 191 -19.87 -5.76 2.47
CA PHE A 191 -18.76 -5.14 1.76
C PHE A 191 -17.94 -6.15 0.95
N ALA A 192 -17.52 -7.27 1.54
CA ALA A 192 -16.73 -8.30 0.88
C ALA A 192 -17.45 -8.94 -0.33
N LYS A 193 -18.79 -9.01 -0.30
CA LYS A 193 -19.59 -9.52 -1.43
C LYS A 193 -19.67 -8.52 -2.59
N THR A 194 -19.61 -7.23 -2.31
CA THR A 194 -19.86 -6.17 -3.30
C THR A 194 -18.61 -5.45 -3.77
N GLU A 195 -17.52 -5.51 -3.00
CA GLU A 195 -16.27 -4.85 -3.33
C GLU A 195 -15.48 -5.64 -4.38
N LYS A 196 -15.14 -4.98 -5.48
CA LYS A 196 -14.33 -5.58 -6.55
C LYS A 196 -12.85 -5.30 -6.29
N ARG A 197 -12.01 -6.32 -6.37
CA ARG A 197 -10.56 -6.16 -6.22
C ARG A 197 -10.02 -5.13 -7.21
N LYS A 198 -9.29 -4.13 -6.70
CA LYS A 198 -8.63 -3.14 -7.55
C LYS A 198 -7.44 -3.77 -8.27
N VAL A 199 -7.33 -3.51 -9.57
CA VAL A 199 -6.10 -3.74 -10.34
C VAL A 199 -5.32 -2.43 -10.35
N TYR A 200 -4.09 -2.44 -9.81
CA TYR A 200 -3.31 -1.23 -9.57
C TYR A 200 -3.16 -0.34 -10.81
N SER A 201 -2.74 -0.90 -11.93
CA SER A 201 -2.52 -0.15 -13.18
C SER A 201 -3.81 0.50 -13.69
N GLU A 202 -4.92 -0.23 -13.65
CA GLU A 202 -6.24 0.26 -14.07
C GLU A 202 -6.75 1.35 -13.14
N HIS A 203 -6.58 1.15 -11.83
CA HIS A 203 -6.96 2.11 -10.80
C HIS A 203 -6.20 3.43 -10.95
N VAL A 204 -4.88 3.37 -11.10
CA VAL A 204 -4.04 4.57 -11.32
C VAL A 204 -4.43 5.27 -12.62
N ALA A 205 -4.63 4.52 -13.70
CA ALA A 205 -5.06 5.09 -14.98
C ALA A 205 -6.45 5.74 -14.90
N ALA A 206 -7.38 5.14 -14.14
CA ALA A 206 -8.70 5.71 -13.89
C ALA A 206 -8.62 7.01 -13.07
N GLY A 207 -7.83 7.03 -12.00
CA GLY A 207 -7.64 8.23 -11.17
C GLY A 207 -7.04 9.40 -11.96
N ARG A 208 -6.02 9.12 -12.79
CA ARG A 208 -5.44 10.14 -13.69
C ARG A 208 -6.45 10.70 -14.69
N ARG A 209 -7.27 9.85 -15.31
CA ARG A 209 -8.33 10.28 -16.24
C ARG A 209 -9.39 11.12 -15.54
N ALA A 210 -9.76 10.75 -14.33
CA ALA A 210 -10.70 11.47 -13.48
C ALA A 210 -10.09 12.72 -12.81
N ARG A 211 -8.80 13.02 -13.06
CA ARG A 211 -8.05 14.13 -12.43
C ARG A 211 -8.15 14.11 -10.91
N VAL A 212 -8.21 12.91 -10.32
CA VAL A 212 -8.21 12.76 -8.87
C VAL A 212 -6.82 13.13 -8.36
N TYR A 213 -6.79 14.07 -7.44
CA TYR A 213 -5.58 14.52 -6.77
C TYR A 213 -5.76 14.37 -5.27
N PHE A 214 -4.77 13.77 -4.61
CA PHE A 214 -4.72 13.67 -3.16
C PHE A 214 -3.41 14.30 -2.71
N GLU A 215 -3.48 15.48 -2.11
CA GLU A 215 -2.30 16.13 -1.53
C GLU A 215 -1.80 15.32 -0.33
N ASN A 216 -0.54 14.88 -0.35
CA ASN A 216 0.08 14.19 0.78
C ASN A 216 0.81 15.19 1.68
N GLY A 217 0.90 14.89 2.97
CA GLY A 217 1.73 15.68 3.90
C GLY A 217 3.25 15.54 3.68
N VAL A 218 3.66 14.60 2.82
CA VAL A 218 5.04 14.41 2.38
C VAL A 218 5.12 14.63 0.87
N PRO A 219 6.11 15.38 0.35
CA PRO A 219 6.22 15.61 -1.08
C PRO A 219 6.43 14.32 -1.88
N TYR A 220 5.96 14.31 -3.12
CA TYR A 220 6.13 13.17 -4.01
C TYR A 220 7.58 13.05 -4.52
N GLY A 221 8.17 11.87 -4.35
CA GLY A 221 9.43 11.47 -4.98
C GLY A 221 10.20 10.50 -4.10
N GLU A 222 11.45 10.23 -4.44
CA GLU A 222 12.36 9.38 -3.65
C GLU A 222 13.70 10.10 -3.59
N ASP A 223 14.47 9.93 -2.52
CA ASP A 223 15.87 10.34 -2.48
C ASP A 223 16.71 9.10 -2.82
N ARG A 224 17.09 8.98 -4.09
CA ARG A 224 17.72 7.76 -4.62
C ARG A 224 19.23 7.78 -4.51
N ASP A 225 19.85 8.94 -4.39
CA ASP A 225 21.30 9.12 -4.26
C ASP A 225 21.74 9.39 -2.82
N GLY A 226 20.81 9.63 -1.90
CA GLY A 226 21.04 9.75 -0.47
C GLY A 226 21.45 11.15 -0.02
N ASP A 227 21.23 12.18 -0.84
CA ASP A 227 21.73 13.54 -0.63
C ASP A 227 20.88 14.39 0.34
N GLY A 228 19.68 13.92 0.69
CA GLY A 228 18.74 14.66 1.54
C GLY A 228 17.60 15.33 0.79
N GLU A 229 17.66 15.39 -0.54
CA GLU A 229 16.70 16.03 -1.43
C GLU A 229 15.83 14.99 -2.16
N ILE A 230 14.63 15.40 -2.57
CA ILE A 230 13.70 14.51 -3.26
C ILE A 230 13.96 14.57 -4.76
N ASP A 231 14.28 13.42 -5.35
CA ASP A 231 14.41 13.30 -6.80
C ASP A 231 13.05 13.37 -7.48
N HIS A 232 12.87 14.38 -8.32
CA HIS A 232 11.66 14.55 -9.14
C HIS A 232 11.77 13.92 -10.54
N ARG A 233 12.70 12.99 -10.78
CA ARG A 233 12.92 12.45 -12.14
C ARG A 233 11.91 11.36 -12.53
N GLY A 234 11.09 11.69 -13.53
CA GLY A 234 10.14 10.79 -14.19
C GLY A 234 10.81 9.54 -14.77
N GLY A 235 10.20 8.38 -14.53
CA GLY A 235 10.71 7.11 -15.01
C GLY A 235 10.77 7.03 -16.54
N ARG A 236 11.99 6.86 -17.07
CA ARG A 236 12.36 5.93 -18.15
C ARG A 236 13.88 5.92 -18.18
N GLY A 237 14.47 4.76 -17.86
CA GLY A 237 15.89 4.55 -18.03
C GLY A 237 16.25 4.79 -19.49
N ASP A 238 17.06 5.82 -19.72
CA ASP A 238 17.74 6.00 -20.98
C ASP A 238 18.74 4.85 -21.11
N ARG A 239 18.45 3.95 -22.03
CA ARG A 239 19.43 2.95 -22.47
C ARG A 239 20.40 3.69 -23.40
N GLY A 240 21.56 4.07 -22.86
CA GLY A 240 22.77 4.23 -23.67
C GLY A 240 23.50 5.55 -23.49
N GLY A 241 24.83 5.45 -23.31
CA GLY A 241 25.78 6.57 -23.35
C GLY A 241 26.36 6.86 -21.97
N ARG A 242 27.36 6.11 -21.51
CA ARG A 242 28.80 6.42 -21.64
C ARG A 242 29.15 7.81 -21.13
N GLY A 243 30.05 7.84 -20.14
CA GLY A 243 30.60 9.05 -19.59
C GLY A 243 31.20 9.96 -20.66
N ALA A 244 31.04 11.26 -20.42
CA ALA A 244 31.89 12.32 -20.92
C ALA A 244 31.85 13.41 -19.84
N GLY A 245 33.04 13.82 -19.39
CA GLY A 245 33.23 14.84 -18.37
C GLY A 245 32.80 16.24 -18.85
N PRO A 246 32.92 17.24 -17.96
CA PRO A 246 32.44 18.58 -18.22
C PRO A 246 33.50 19.35 -18.99
N GLU A 247 33.46 19.35 -20.31
CA GLU A 247 34.13 20.33 -21.17
C GLU A 247 33.75 20.07 -22.64
N ALA A 248 32.77 20.81 -23.15
CA ALA A 248 32.61 21.09 -24.57
C ALA A 248 31.59 22.22 -24.74
N ASP A 249 32.14 23.41 -24.76
CA ASP A 249 31.49 24.66 -25.11
C ASP A 249 31.09 24.71 -26.61
N GLU A 250 30.06 25.49 -26.90
CA GLU A 250 29.81 26.20 -28.17
C GLU A 250 29.98 25.50 -29.56
N ARG A 251 28.85 25.28 -30.29
CA ARG A 251 28.51 25.88 -31.63
C ARG A 251 27.67 25.02 -32.59
N ARG A 252 26.58 25.66 -33.07
CA ARG A 252 26.02 25.72 -34.44
C ARG A 252 25.58 24.45 -35.20
N GLY A 253 24.26 24.43 -35.48
CA GLY A 253 23.71 24.18 -36.82
C GLY A 253 23.08 22.79 -37.07
N PRO A 254 21.88 22.72 -37.70
CA PRO A 254 21.23 21.44 -37.97
C PRO A 254 21.79 20.79 -39.24
N PRO A 255 22.07 19.47 -39.28
CA PRO A 255 22.42 18.82 -40.53
C PRO A 255 21.16 18.49 -41.33
N SER A 256 21.12 19.04 -42.54
CA SER A 256 20.24 18.70 -43.64
C SER A 256 20.47 17.29 -44.19
N GLY A 257 19.38 16.53 -44.40
CA GLY A 257 19.14 15.84 -45.67
C GLY A 257 19.52 14.36 -45.86
N ARG A 258 18.46 13.56 -46.17
CA ARG A 258 18.36 12.47 -47.18
C ARG A 258 19.12 11.14 -46.91
N ARG A 259 18.61 9.92 -47.15
CA ARG A 259 17.52 9.27 -47.93
C ARG A 259 17.09 8.01 -47.12
N GLY A 260 15.82 7.66 -46.96
CA GLY A 260 14.98 6.98 -47.96
C GLY A 260 15.05 5.44 -47.83
N GLY A 261 14.07 4.82 -47.16
CA GLY A 261 13.87 3.36 -47.11
C GLY A 261 12.41 3.00 -46.76
N PRO A 262 11.71 2.12 -47.52
CA PRO A 262 10.24 2.05 -47.51
C PRO A 262 9.64 1.15 -46.40
N PRO A 263 8.33 1.31 -46.10
CA PRO A 263 7.65 0.69 -44.96
C PRO A 263 7.40 -0.81 -45.18
N ARG A 264 7.66 -1.63 -44.16
CA ARG A 264 7.30 -3.05 -44.18
C ARG A 264 5.85 -3.25 -43.78
N GLY A 265 4.98 -3.29 -44.80
CA GLY A 265 3.63 -3.83 -44.73
C GLY A 265 3.43 -4.92 -45.79
N ASN A 266 2.83 -6.03 -45.34
CA ASN A 266 2.16 -7.11 -46.09
C ASN A 266 2.97 -8.10 -46.96
N ARG A 267 2.64 -9.37 -46.70
CA ARG A 267 3.12 -10.62 -47.29
C ARG A 267 2.86 -10.67 -48.81
N ARG A 268 3.77 -11.36 -49.52
CA ARG A 268 3.51 -11.94 -50.85
C ARG A 268 3.95 -13.41 -50.91
N PRO A 269 3.34 -14.20 -51.82
CA PRO A 269 3.19 -15.66 -51.72
C PRO A 269 4.38 -16.41 -52.32
N GLY A 270 4.63 -17.63 -51.83
CA GLY A 270 5.59 -18.57 -52.44
C GLY A 270 6.65 -19.18 -51.52
N GLN A 271 6.53 -19.07 -50.20
CA GLN A 271 7.48 -19.73 -49.28
C GLN A 271 6.92 -21.06 -48.75
N PRO A 272 7.64 -22.18 -48.88
CA PRO A 272 7.16 -23.49 -48.43
C PRO A 272 7.04 -23.56 -46.90
N PRO A 273 6.13 -24.41 -46.37
CA PRO A 273 5.78 -24.43 -44.95
C PRO A 273 6.97 -24.92 -44.10
N GLN A 274 7.37 -24.12 -43.11
CA GLN A 274 8.26 -24.61 -42.06
C GLN A 274 7.46 -25.49 -41.09
N ARG A 275 7.90 -26.75 -40.96
CA ARG A 275 7.29 -27.80 -40.13
C ARG A 275 7.24 -27.44 -38.64
N PRO A 276 6.26 -27.96 -37.88
CA PRO A 276 6.20 -27.82 -36.43
C PRO A 276 7.38 -28.50 -35.73
N ARG A 277 7.98 -27.83 -34.74
CA ARG A 277 8.94 -28.44 -33.82
C ARG A 277 8.20 -29.40 -32.88
N ILE A 278 8.26 -30.70 -33.18
CA ILE A 278 7.86 -31.79 -32.28
C ILE A 278 9.00 -32.03 -31.28
N ARG A 279 8.65 -32.12 -29.98
CA ARG A 279 9.54 -32.55 -28.90
C ARG A 279 9.80 -34.07 -29.02
N PRO A 280 11.05 -34.54 -28.96
CA PRO A 280 11.32 -35.96 -28.78
C PRO A 280 11.59 -36.29 -27.31
N GLY A 281 10.95 -37.36 -26.82
CA GLY A 281 11.47 -38.16 -25.71
C GLY A 281 10.53 -38.36 -24.53
N GLY A 282 9.59 -39.30 -24.66
CA GLY A 282 8.91 -39.97 -23.56
C GLY A 282 8.56 -41.39 -23.98
N THR A 283 9.18 -42.37 -23.31
CA THR A 283 8.84 -43.79 -23.05
C THR A 283 10.07 -44.39 -22.35
N GLU A 284 10.01 -45.20 -21.29
CA GLU A 284 8.95 -45.99 -20.65
C GLU A 284 8.85 -45.70 -19.15
#